data_AF-X1CNB7-F1
#
_entry.id   AF-X1CNB7-F1
#
_cell.length_a   1.000
_cell.length_b   1.000
_cell.length_c   1.000
_cell.angle_alpha   90.00
_cell.angle_beta   90.00
_cell.angle_gamma   90.00
#
_symmetry.space_group_name_H-M   'P 1'
#
loop_
_entity.id
_entity.type
_entity.pdbx_description
1 polymer ?
#
loop_
_entity_poly.entity_id
_entity_poly.type
_entity_poly.pdbx_seq_one_letter_code
_entity_poly.pdbx_strand_id
1 'polypeptide(L)'
;MPNLDYKVVCGNSLLGVEKDLFNAHLFSDLEKLKPLFFKETNPTKKEEYKKQIDKLISEITSGHTEFDFKVYFSEVFHHKGGFDVVIANPPYVGQKGNKELFIIFKRHLNWTNFYERKQDLYYYFIAQGIKILNNKAFLSYIIPPYFTT
;
A
#
# COMPACT_ATOMS: atom_id res chain seq x y z
N MET A 1 -0.13 23.00 11.73
CA MET A 1 0.24 22.12 10.59
C MET A 1 -0.94 21.25 10.22
N PRO A 2 -1.12 20.88 8.94
CA PRO A 2 -2.16 19.93 8.54
C PRO A 2 -1.93 18.57 9.22
N ASN A 3 -3.01 17.86 9.56
CA ASN A 3 -2.89 16.51 10.10
C ASN A 3 -2.40 15.55 9.01
N LEU A 4 -1.24 14.92 9.24
CA LEU A 4 -0.62 13.94 8.34
C LEU A 4 -0.82 12.49 8.80
N ASP A 5 -1.45 12.27 9.95
CA ASP A 5 -1.78 10.92 10.43
C ASP A 5 -2.55 10.15 9.35
N TYR A 6 -2.17 8.89 9.13
CA TYR A 6 -2.71 7.99 8.10
C TYR A 6 -2.54 8.45 6.64
N LYS A 7 -1.87 9.59 6.40
CA LYS A 7 -1.50 10.07 5.05
C LYS A 7 -0.03 9.83 4.73
N VAL A 8 0.80 9.72 5.77
CA VAL A 8 2.19 9.31 5.68
C VAL A 8 2.34 8.03 6.48
N VAL A 9 2.76 6.96 5.82
CA VAL A 9 2.81 5.62 6.40
C VAL A 9 4.14 4.96 6.02
N CYS A 10 4.76 4.29 6.99
CA CYS A 10 5.93 3.46 6.76
C CYS A 10 5.49 2.01 6.55
N GLY A 11 6.08 1.33 5.56
CA GLY A 11 5.93 -0.11 5.41
C GLY A 11 6.35 -0.61 4.04
N ASN A 12 6.13 -1.90 3.80
CA ASN A 12 6.48 -2.56 2.55
C ASN A 12 5.35 -2.40 1.53
N SER A 13 5.55 -1.56 0.50
CA SER A 13 4.53 -1.30 -0.51
C SER A 13 4.28 -2.45 -1.48
N LEU A 14 5.09 -3.52 -1.47
CA LEU A 14 4.93 -4.66 -2.36
C LEU A 14 4.11 -5.79 -1.73
N LEU A 15 4.03 -5.83 -0.40
CA LEU A 15 3.27 -6.84 0.32
C LEU A 15 2.00 -6.17 0.83
N GLY A 16 0.94 -6.94 0.99
CA GLY A 16 -0.35 -6.40 1.36
C GLY A 16 -1.28 -7.48 1.88
N VAL A 17 -2.36 -7.04 2.48
CA VAL A 17 -3.39 -7.90 3.06
C VAL A 17 -4.43 -8.20 1.99
N GLU A 18 -4.82 -9.46 1.86
CA GLU A 18 -5.91 -9.83 0.98
C GLU A 18 -7.26 -9.44 1.60
N LYS A 19 -8.07 -8.70 0.84
CA LYS A 19 -9.45 -8.41 1.22
C LYS A 19 -10.32 -9.60 0.88
N ASP A 20 -11.03 -10.12 1.87
CA ASP A 20 -11.95 -11.24 1.75
C ASP A 20 -13.32 -10.87 2.34
N LEU A 21 -14.27 -11.82 2.33
CA LEU A 21 -15.59 -11.58 2.90
C LEU A 21 -15.57 -11.39 4.43
N PHE A 22 -14.58 -11.94 5.12
CA PHE A 22 -14.48 -11.87 6.57
C PHE A 22 -14.01 -10.50 7.04
N ASN A 23 -13.07 -9.87 6.33
CA ASN A 23 -12.53 -8.56 6.71
C ASN A 23 -13.22 -7.37 6.02
N ALA A 24 -14.10 -7.59 5.03
CA ALA A 24 -14.76 -6.52 4.27
C ALA A 24 -15.49 -5.48 5.14
N HIS A 25 -16.10 -5.89 6.26
CA HIS A 25 -16.80 -4.99 7.17
C HIS A 25 -15.84 -4.02 7.89
N LEU A 26 -14.65 -4.50 8.28
CA LEU A 26 -13.61 -3.69 8.92
C LEU A 26 -13.13 -2.55 8.01
N PHE A 27 -12.97 -2.84 6.71
CA PHE A 27 -12.64 -1.80 5.72
C PHE A 27 -13.73 -0.72 5.61
N SER A 28 -15.00 -1.12 5.61
CA SER A 28 -16.13 -0.18 5.58
C SER A 28 -16.15 0.73 6.80
N ASP A 29 -15.88 0.18 7.99
CA ASP A 29 -15.89 0.97 9.22
C ASP A 29 -14.70 1.93 9.30
N LEU A 30 -13.54 1.49 8.82
CA LEU A 30 -12.35 2.32 8.68
C LEU A 30 -12.58 3.51 7.72
N GLU A 31 -13.29 3.30 6.61
CA GLU A 31 -13.69 4.35 5.66
C GLU A 31 -14.65 5.38 6.25
N LYS A 32 -15.53 4.97 7.18
CA LYS A 32 -16.43 5.90 7.87
C LYS A 32 -15.70 6.70 8.94
N LEU A 33 -14.75 6.08 9.65
CA LEU A 33 -14.05 6.72 10.76
C LEU A 33 -12.99 7.73 10.33
N LYS A 34 -12.22 7.46 9.26
CA LYS A 34 -11.17 8.38 8.79
C LYS A 34 -11.69 9.80 8.52
N PRO A 35 -12.80 10.02 7.77
CA PRO A 35 -13.35 11.36 7.57
C PRO A 35 -13.76 12.06 8.87
N LEU A 36 -14.29 11.31 9.84
CA LEU A 36 -14.66 11.86 11.15
C LEU A 36 -13.41 12.34 11.90
N PHE A 37 -12.36 11.50 11.93
CA PHE A 37 -11.06 11.86 12.52
C PHE A 37 -10.43 13.11 11.89
N PHE A 38 -10.47 13.23 10.57
CA PHE A 38 -9.87 14.37 9.87
C PHE A 38 -10.67 15.67 10.03
N LYS A 39 -11.99 15.60 10.22
CA LYS A 39 -12.87 16.77 10.42
C LYS A 39 -12.96 17.20 11.88
N GLU A 40 -12.67 16.31 12.83
CA GLU A 40 -12.79 16.59 14.26
C GLU A 40 -11.73 17.60 14.74
N THR A 41 -12.19 18.58 15.52
CA THR A 41 -11.36 19.64 16.12
C THR A 41 -11.18 19.44 17.62
N ASN A 42 -12.08 18.71 18.28
CA ASN A 42 -11.97 18.37 19.70
C ASN A 42 -10.87 17.33 19.93
N PRO A 43 -9.82 17.64 20.73
CA PRO A 43 -8.69 16.74 20.93
C PRO A 43 -9.07 15.37 21.51
N THR A 44 -10.00 15.33 22.46
CA THR A 44 -10.40 14.10 23.15
C THR A 44 -11.14 13.16 22.21
N LYS A 45 -12.13 13.67 21.46
CA LYS A 45 -12.84 12.86 20.46
C LYS A 45 -11.92 12.43 19.32
N LYS A 46 -11.00 13.28 18.91
CA LYS A 46 -10.02 12.97 17.89
C LYS A 46 -9.10 11.82 18.31
N GLU A 47 -8.65 11.83 19.55
CA GLU A 47 -7.88 10.73 20.13
C GLU A 47 -8.70 9.43 20.23
N GLU A 48 -9.99 9.53 20.52
CA GLU A 48 -10.89 8.38 20.51
C GLU A 48 -11.04 7.75 19.12
N TYR A 49 -11.27 8.57 18.08
CA TYR A 49 -11.30 8.09 16.70
C TYR A 49 -9.97 7.48 16.27
N LYS A 50 -8.85 8.09 16.68
CA LYS A 50 -7.51 7.56 16.42
C LYS A 50 -7.36 6.14 16.96
N LYS A 51 -7.74 5.92 18.22
CA LYS A 51 -7.69 4.59 18.86
C LYS A 51 -8.59 3.56 18.15
N GLN A 52 -9.77 3.97 17.69
CA GLN A 52 -10.66 3.09 16.93
C GLN A 52 -10.05 2.71 15.57
N ILE A 53 -9.46 3.68 14.86
CA ILE A 53 -8.77 3.44 13.57
C ILE A 53 -7.58 2.52 13.78
N ASP A 54 -6.72 2.78 14.77
CA ASP A 54 -5.54 1.96 15.05
C ASP A 54 -5.93 0.52 15.40
N LYS A 55 -7.01 0.34 16.17
CA LYS A 55 -7.57 -0.98 16.47
C LYS A 55 -8.05 -1.70 15.21
N LEU A 56 -8.82 -1.04 14.35
CA LEU A 56 -9.29 -1.63 13.10
C LEU A 56 -8.15 -2.01 12.17
N ILE A 57 -7.14 -1.12 12.04
CA ILE A 57 -5.93 -1.42 11.24
C ILE A 57 -5.27 -2.69 11.80
N SER A 58 -5.05 -2.74 13.12
CA SER A 58 -4.46 -3.92 13.76
C SER A 58 -5.29 -5.20 13.56
N GLU A 59 -6.61 -5.13 13.54
CA GLU A 59 -7.47 -6.29 13.28
C GLU A 59 -7.37 -6.74 11.83
N ILE A 60 -7.42 -5.80 10.87
CA ILE A 60 -7.32 -6.09 9.44
C ILE A 60 -5.96 -6.73 9.12
N THR A 61 -4.89 -6.22 9.71
CA THR A 61 -3.54 -6.73 9.47
C THR A 61 -3.18 -7.92 10.36
N SER A 62 -4.13 -8.47 11.13
CA SER A 62 -3.88 -9.58 12.07
C SER A 62 -2.72 -9.30 13.06
N GLY A 63 -2.58 -8.05 13.49
CA GLY A 63 -1.52 -7.59 14.39
C GLY A 63 -0.19 -7.28 13.69
N HIS A 64 -0.09 -7.49 12.38
CA HIS A 64 1.08 -7.08 11.61
C HIS A 64 1.04 -5.58 11.32
N THR A 65 2.18 -4.90 11.30
CA THR A 65 2.27 -3.49 10.91
C THR A 65 2.55 -3.32 9.41
N GLU A 66 2.27 -4.37 8.63
CA GLU A 66 2.51 -4.36 7.20
C GLU A 66 1.59 -3.35 6.53
N PHE A 67 2.21 -2.42 5.80
CA PHE A 67 1.50 -1.44 5.03
C PHE A 67 0.69 -2.10 3.92
N ASP A 68 -0.56 -1.68 3.75
CA ASP A 68 -1.39 -2.09 2.63
C ASP A 68 -2.12 -0.88 2.04
N PHE A 69 -2.02 -0.70 0.72
CA PHE A 69 -2.65 0.43 0.04
C PHE A 69 -4.17 0.46 0.22
N LYS A 70 -4.85 -0.69 0.11
CA LYS A 70 -6.30 -0.78 0.24
C LYS A 70 -6.76 -0.60 1.68
N VAL A 71 -5.90 -0.79 2.69
CA VAL A 71 -6.20 -0.46 4.09
C VAL A 71 -6.01 1.03 4.35
N TYR A 72 -4.80 1.53 4.07
CA TYR A 72 -4.44 2.91 4.42
C TYR A 72 -5.06 3.95 3.50
N PHE A 73 -5.47 3.58 2.29
CA PHE A 73 -6.08 4.47 1.30
C PHE A 73 -7.33 3.86 0.69
N SER A 74 -8.08 3.09 1.47
CA SER A 74 -9.33 2.41 1.07
C SER A 74 -10.29 3.33 0.30
N GLU A 75 -10.40 4.59 0.75
CA GLU A 75 -11.21 5.64 0.12
C GLU A 75 -10.77 5.98 -1.32
N VAL A 76 -9.48 5.88 -1.64
CA VAL A 76 -8.94 6.13 -2.99
C VAL A 76 -9.40 5.02 -3.93
N PHE A 77 -9.36 3.77 -3.48
CA PHE A 77 -9.77 2.64 -4.30
C PHE A 77 -11.29 2.58 -4.48
N HIS A 78 -12.07 2.75 -3.41
CA HIS A 78 -13.53 2.67 -3.48
C HIS A 78 -14.16 3.84 -4.25
N HIS A 79 -13.67 5.08 -4.08
CA HIS A 79 -14.29 6.24 -4.74
C HIS A 79 -13.69 6.60 -6.09
N LYS A 80 -12.40 6.34 -6.31
CA LYS A 80 -11.68 6.75 -7.53
C LYS A 80 -11.17 5.59 -8.37
N GLY A 81 -11.26 4.35 -7.88
CA GLY A 81 -10.72 3.18 -8.57
C GLY A 81 -9.19 3.10 -8.56
N GLY A 82 -8.50 3.92 -7.75
CA GLY A 82 -7.03 3.97 -7.68
C GLY A 82 -6.47 5.40 -7.66
N PHE A 83 -5.15 5.51 -7.54
CA PHE A 83 -4.44 6.80 -7.51
C PHE A 83 -4.44 7.47 -8.88
N ASP A 84 -4.56 8.80 -8.89
CA ASP A 84 -4.46 9.64 -10.08
C ASP A 84 -3.00 9.80 -10.56
N VAL A 85 -2.05 9.74 -9.62
CA VAL A 85 -0.61 9.84 -9.89
C VAL A 85 0.16 8.96 -8.90
N VAL A 86 1.14 8.19 -9.37
CA VAL A 86 2.10 7.47 -8.52
C VAL A 86 3.52 7.86 -8.97
N ILE A 87 4.31 8.34 -8.02
CA ILE A 87 5.70 8.80 -8.24
C ILE A 87 6.61 8.03 -7.30
N ALA A 88 7.72 7.50 -7.81
CA ALA A 88 8.70 6.81 -6.97
C ALA A 88 10.12 6.88 -7.52
N ASN A 89 11.08 6.70 -6.61
CA ASN A 89 12.43 6.30 -6.92
C ASN A 89 12.66 4.91 -6.29
N PRO A 90 12.25 3.82 -6.96
CA PRO A 90 12.31 2.48 -6.39
C PRO A 90 13.77 2.01 -6.17
N PRO A 91 13.99 1.02 -5.29
CA PRO A 91 15.32 0.49 -5.01
C PRO A 91 15.91 -0.27 -6.22
N TYR A 92 17.17 0.02 -6.55
CA TYR A 92 17.92 -0.62 -7.64
C TYR A 92 18.72 -1.83 -7.12
N VAL A 93 18.01 -2.87 -6.73
CA VAL A 93 18.59 -4.09 -6.15
C VAL A 93 18.32 -5.28 -7.05
N GLY A 94 19.37 -5.88 -7.60
CA GLY A 94 19.26 -7.10 -8.40
C GLY A 94 19.22 -8.37 -7.55
N GLN A 95 18.61 -9.43 -8.07
CA GLN A 95 18.59 -10.73 -7.39
C GLN A 95 20.01 -11.32 -7.19
N LYS A 96 20.97 -10.97 -8.06
CA LYS A 96 22.37 -11.39 -7.91
C LYS A 96 22.93 -10.82 -6.60
N GLY A 97 23.30 -11.70 -5.67
CA GLY A 97 23.76 -11.32 -4.33
C GLY A 97 22.64 -11.15 -3.29
N ASN A 98 21.37 -11.15 -3.70
CA ASN A 98 20.22 -10.89 -2.83
C ASN A 98 19.16 -12.01 -2.90
N LYS A 99 19.55 -13.27 -3.14
CA LYS A 99 18.60 -14.36 -3.43
C LYS A 99 17.51 -14.51 -2.37
N GLU A 100 17.86 -14.45 -1.09
CA GLU A 100 16.94 -14.59 0.04
C GLU A 100 15.82 -13.56 0.01
N LEU A 101 16.14 -12.30 -0.32
CA LEU A 101 15.16 -11.22 -0.45
C LEU A 101 14.09 -11.55 -1.50
N PHE A 102 14.46 -12.26 -2.57
CA PHE A 102 13.57 -12.57 -3.68
C PHE A 102 12.76 -13.86 -3.49
N ILE A 103 13.05 -14.66 -2.45
CA ILE A 103 12.27 -15.87 -2.15
C ILE A 103 10.83 -15.51 -1.79
N ILE A 104 10.61 -14.36 -1.15
CA ILE A 104 9.27 -13.91 -0.77
C ILE A 104 8.38 -13.72 -2.01
N PHE A 105 8.90 -13.11 -3.08
CA PHE A 105 8.14 -12.88 -4.31
C PHE A 105 7.82 -14.17 -5.06
N LYS A 106 8.68 -15.19 -4.96
CA LYS A 106 8.41 -16.51 -5.53
C LYS A 106 7.21 -17.20 -4.86
N ARG A 107 7.03 -16.97 -3.55
CA ARG A 107 5.99 -17.62 -2.73
C ARG A 107 4.72 -16.79 -2.61
N HIS A 108 4.82 -15.47 -2.74
CA HIS A 108 3.70 -14.57 -2.54
C HIS A 108 2.72 -14.63 -3.71
N LEU A 109 1.44 -14.83 -3.43
CA LEU A 109 0.36 -15.01 -4.43
C LEU A 109 0.34 -13.89 -5.49
N ASN A 110 0.45 -12.62 -5.06
CA ASN A 110 0.46 -11.47 -5.98
C ASN A 110 1.67 -11.40 -6.94
N TRP A 111 2.73 -12.15 -6.67
CA TRP A 111 4.03 -12.01 -7.33
C TRP A 111 4.55 -13.30 -7.96
N THR A 112 4.04 -14.46 -7.54
CA THR A 112 4.56 -15.77 -7.98
C THR A 112 4.51 -15.93 -9.51
N ASN A 113 3.46 -15.43 -10.16
CA ASN A 113 3.30 -15.46 -11.62
C ASN A 113 4.10 -14.35 -12.36
N PHE A 114 4.57 -13.33 -11.64
CA PHE A 114 5.39 -12.24 -12.19
C PHE A 114 6.89 -12.50 -11.97
N TYR A 115 7.23 -13.40 -11.05
CA TYR A 115 8.59 -13.70 -10.67
C TYR A 115 9.36 -14.39 -11.79
N GLU A 116 10.51 -13.82 -12.14
CA GLU A 116 11.51 -14.46 -13.00
C GLU A 116 12.90 -14.43 -12.36
N ARG A 117 13.77 -15.33 -12.83
CA ARG A 117 15.16 -15.36 -12.37
C ARG A 117 15.92 -14.16 -12.94
N LYS A 118 16.90 -13.66 -12.16
CA LYS A 118 17.77 -12.53 -12.52
C LYS A 118 17.03 -11.19 -12.70
N GLN A 119 15.87 -11.02 -12.06
CA GLN A 119 15.16 -9.75 -12.05
C GLN A 119 15.74 -8.76 -11.03
N ASP A 120 15.45 -7.48 -11.26
CA ASP A 120 15.64 -6.39 -10.32
C ASP A 120 14.37 -6.10 -9.50
N LEU A 121 14.56 -5.60 -8.29
CA LEU A 121 13.47 -5.33 -7.36
C LEU A 121 12.52 -4.23 -7.87
N TYR A 122 13.03 -3.23 -8.61
CA TYR A 122 12.21 -2.12 -9.11
C TYR A 122 11.11 -2.58 -10.09
N TYR A 123 11.24 -3.74 -10.74
CA TYR A 123 10.17 -4.29 -11.59
C TYR A 123 8.89 -4.57 -10.79
N TYR A 124 9.02 -5.08 -9.55
CA TYR A 124 7.88 -5.30 -8.66
C TYR A 124 7.22 -3.98 -8.27
N PHE A 125 8.00 -2.91 -8.06
CA PHE A 125 7.47 -1.58 -7.78
C PHE A 125 6.74 -0.98 -8.98
N ILE A 126 7.21 -1.20 -10.21
CA ILE A 126 6.52 -0.77 -11.43
C ILE A 126 5.18 -1.51 -11.53
N ALA A 127 5.20 -2.84 -11.41
CA ALA A 127 3.99 -3.66 -11.46
C ALA A 127 2.99 -3.26 -10.36
N GLN A 128 3.47 -3.01 -9.14
CA GLN A 128 2.64 -2.51 -8.04
C GLN A 128 2.06 -1.13 -8.35
N GLY A 129 2.89 -0.21 -8.87
CA GLY A 129 2.46 1.12 -9.28
C GLY A 129 1.31 1.05 -10.28
N ILE A 130 1.43 0.20 -11.30
CA ILE A 130 0.35 -0.05 -12.28
C ILE A 130 -0.92 -0.60 -11.61
N LYS A 131 -0.79 -1.56 -10.69
CA LYS A 131 -1.93 -2.17 -9.98
C LYS A 131 -2.75 -1.18 -9.14
N ILE A 132 -2.13 -0.10 -8.65
CA ILE A 132 -2.79 0.86 -7.75
C ILE A 132 -3.28 2.14 -8.44
N LEU A 133 -2.95 2.32 -9.72
CA LEU A 133 -3.43 3.44 -10.52
C LEU A 133 -4.89 3.25 -10.92
N ASN A 134 -5.60 4.35 -11.12
CA ASN A 134 -6.87 4.33 -11.85
C ASN A 134 -6.64 4.36 -13.38
N ASN A 135 -7.70 4.16 -14.17
CA ASN A 135 -7.63 4.02 -15.64
C ASN A 135 -7.11 5.26 -16.40
N LYS A 136 -7.08 6.44 -15.80
CA LYS A 136 -6.66 7.70 -16.44
C LYS A 136 -5.52 8.39 -15.69
N ALA A 137 -4.69 7.60 -15.03
CA ALA A 137 -3.66 8.07 -14.12
C ALA A 137 -2.26 8.08 -14.75
N PHE A 138 -1.30 8.66 -14.02
CA PHE A 138 0.09 8.76 -14.44
C PHE A 138 1.04 7.99 -13.49
N LEU A 139 1.96 7.24 -14.08
CA LEU A 139 3.09 6.62 -13.38
C LEU A 139 4.38 7.35 -13.76
N SER A 140 5.14 7.84 -12.78
CA SER A 140 6.41 8.53 -13.03
C SER A 140 7.50 8.02 -12.11
N TYR A 141 8.33 7.09 -12.58
CA TYR A 141 9.40 6.48 -11.78
C TYR A 141 10.79 6.88 -12.29
N ILE A 142 11.71 7.09 -11.35
CA ILE A 142 13.14 7.19 -11.66
C ILE A 142 13.69 5.77 -11.64
N ILE A 143 14.11 5.24 -12.79
CA ILE A 143 14.61 3.87 -12.94
C ILE A 143 15.91 3.82 -13.74
N PRO A 144 16.67 2.71 -13.68
CA PRO A 144 17.89 2.57 -14.45
C PRO A 144 17.63 2.63 -15.97
N PRO A 145 18.57 3.17 -16.77
CA PRO A 145 18.35 3.42 -18.20
C PRO A 145 18.17 2.14 -19.03
N TYR A 146 18.71 1.01 -18.55
CA TYR A 146 18.66 -0.27 -19.25
C TYR A 146 17.28 -0.95 -19.21
N PHE A 147 16.27 -0.33 -18.58
CA PHE A 147 14.90 -0.82 -18.63
C PHE A 147 14.33 -0.83 -20.07
N THR A 148 14.77 0.12 -20.90
CA THR A 148 14.24 0.33 -22.27
C THR A 148 15.08 -0.31 -23.37
N THR A 149 16.13 -1.04 -23.02
CA THR A 149 17.12 -1.61 -23.94
C THR A 149 17.24 -3.11 -23.77
#